data_AF-A0A931X1A5-F1
#
_entry.id   AF-A0A931X1A5-F1
#
_cell.length_a   1.000
_cell.length_b   1.000
_cell.length_c   1.000
_cell.angle_alpha   90.00
_cell.angle_beta   90.00
_cell.angle_gamma   90.00
#
_symmetry.space_group_name_H-M   'P 1'
#
loop_
_entity.id
_entity.type
_entity.pdbx_description
1 polymer ?
#
loop_
_entity_poly.entity_id
_entity_poly.type
_entity_poly.pdbx_seq_one_letter_code
_entity_poly.pdbx_strand_id
1 'polypeptide(L)' 'REGHERARWVLLDFGAVVVHIFGPEARNLYRLERLWADAPIVER' A
#
# COMPACT_ATOMS: atom_id res chain seq x y z
N ARG A 1 -16.22 -18.66 12.23
CA ARG A 1 -15.57 -18.53 10.91
C ARG A 1 -15.96 -17.17 10.33
N GLU A 2 -15.42 -16.06 10.84
CA GLU A 2 -15.71 -14.70 10.36
C GLU A 2 -14.50 -13.78 10.60
N GLY A 3 -13.38 -14.08 9.92
CA GLY A 3 -12.15 -13.27 9.98
C GLY A 3 -11.50 -13.06 8.61
N HIS A 4 -12.19 -13.47 7.54
CA HIS A 4 -11.71 -13.42 6.15
C HIS A 4 -12.42 -12.34 5.32
N GLU A 5 -13.28 -11.53 5.91
CA GLU A 5 -13.94 -10.44 5.20
C GLU A 5 -13.05 -9.19 5.20
N ARG A 6 -12.27 -9.07 4.11
CA ARG A 6 -11.64 -7.86 3.58
C ARG A 6 -10.40 -7.40 4.35
N ALA A 7 -9.26 -8.04 4.08
CA ALA A 7 -7.97 -7.39 4.30
C ALA A 7 -7.92 -6.09 3.48
N ARG A 8 -8.18 -4.95 4.12
CA ARG A 8 -8.23 -3.63 3.47
C ARG A 8 -6.85 -3.10 3.12
N TRP A 9 -5.82 -3.54 3.84
CA TRP A 9 -4.43 -3.14 3.64
C TRP A 9 -3.51 -4.18 4.27
N VAL A 10 -2.51 -4.65 3.50
CA VAL A 10 -1.40 -5.49 3.98
C VAL A 10 -0.10 -4.70 3.84
N LEU A 11 0.76 -4.76 4.87
CA LEU A 11 2.08 -4.15 4.90
C LEU A 11 3.13 -5.26 4.97
N LEU A 12 4.14 -5.20 4.10
CA LEU A 12 5.31 -6.07 4.15
C LEU A 12 6.55 -5.20 4.31
N ASP A 13 7.38 -5.51 5.29
CA ASP A 13 8.60 -4.78 5.61
C ASP A 13 9.82 -5.70 5.41
N PHE A 14 10.77 -5.25 4.59
CA PHE A 14 12.03 -5.94 4.29
C PHE A 14 13.26 -5.12 4.71
N GLY A 15 13.08 -4.10 5.55
CA GLY A 15 14.11 -3.18 6.02
C GLY A 15 14.52 -2.13 4.98
N ALA A 16 14.96 -2.57 3.80
CA ALA A 16 15.36 -1.67 2.71
C ALA A 16 14.18 -1.24 1.82
N VAL A 17 13.11 -2.04 1.80
CA VAL A 17 11.92 -1.83 0.97
C VAL A 17 10.68 -2.16 1.79
N VAL A 18 9.64 -1.32 1.66
CA VAL A 18 8.33 -1.55 2.27
C VAL A 18 7.26 -1.63 1.18
N VAL A 19 6.46 -2.69 1.18
CA VAL A 19 5.41 -2.93 0.19
C VAL A 19 4.04 -2.73 0.82
N HIS A 20 3.21 -1.90 0.18
CA HIS A 20 1.83 -1.62 0.58
C HIS A 20 0.86 -2.26 -0.41
N ILE A 21 0.08 -3.25 0.04
CA ILE A 21 -0.96 -3.88 -0.77
C ILE A 21 -2.32 -3.39 -0.26
N PHE A 22 -2.99 -2.56 -1.05
CA PHE A 22 -4.27 -1.95 -0.69
C PHE A 22 -5.45 -2.60 -1.41
N GLY A 23 -6.57 -2.73 -0.69
CA GLY A 23 -7.88 -2.79 -1.32
C GLY A 23 -8.29 -1.43 -1.90
N PRO A 24 -9.21 -1.38 -2.88
CA PRO A 24 -9.55 -0.14 -3.59
C PRO A 24 -9.98 1.02 -2.69
N GLU A 25 -10.80 0.77 -1.66
CA GLU A 25 -11.29 1.79 -0.74
C GLU A 25 -10.17 2.38 0.12
N ALA A 26 -9.24 1.53 0.58
CA ALA A 26 -8.10 1.96 1.38
C ALA A 26 -7.13 2.79 0.54
N ARG A 27 -6.88 2.40 -0.73
CA ARG A 27 -6.02 3.16 -1.64
C ARG A 27 -6.56 4.58 -1.86
N ASN A 28 -7.87 4.71 -2.08
CA ASN A 28 -8.54 6.00 -2.27
C ASN A 28 -8.57 6.88 -1.02
N LEU A 29 -8.61 6.27 0.18
CA LEU A 29 -8.58 6.98 1.46
C LEU A 29 -7.18 7.49 1.77
N TYR A 30 -6.17 6.63 1.69
CA TYR A 30 -4.80 6.94 2.13
C TYR A 30 -3.98 7.69 1.08
N ARG A 31 -4.22 7.46 -0.22
CA ARG A 31 -3.59 8.19 -1.33
C ARG A 31 -2.09 8.36 -1.18
N LEU A 32 -1.37 7.30 -0.83
CA LEU A 32 0.07 7.37 -0.57
C LEU A 32 0.84 7.85 -1.81
N GLU A 33 0.32 7.66 -3.01
CA GLU A 33 0.87 8.19 -4.25
C GLU A 33 1.04 9.70 -4.21
N ARG A 34 0.16 10.40 -3.49
CA ARG A 34 0.25 11.85 -3.33
C ARG A 34 1.33 12.25 -2.35
N LEU A 35 1.57 11.44 -1.31
CA LEU A 35 2.65 11.65 -0.35
C LEU A 35 4.02 11.44 -0.99
N TRP A 36 4.13 10.46 -1.88
CA TRP A 36 5.37 10.07 -2.56
C TRP A 36 5.48 10.62 -3.98
N ALA A 37 4.66 11.61 -4.35
CA ALA A 37 4.58 12.12 -5.72
C ALA A 37 5.92 12.67 -6.25
N ASP A 38 6.75 13.20 -5.35
CA ASP A 38 8.05 13.78 -5.68
C ASP A 38 9.19 12.75 -5.66
N ALA A 39 8.91 11.50 -5.29
CA ALA A 39 9.91 10.44 -5.26
C ALA A 39 10.24 9.98 -6.71
N PRO A 40 11.53 9.73 -7.03
CA PRO A 40 11.89 9.16 -8.32
C PRO A 40 11.21 7.81 -8.56
N ILE A 41 10.59 7.64 -9.73
CA ILE A 41 10.06 6.36 -10.16
C ILE A 41 11.24 5.50 -10.62
N VAL A 42 11.40 4.33 -9.99
CA VAL A 42 12.39 3.34 -10.39
C VAL A 42 11.83 2.57 -11.58
N GLU A 43 12.24 2.95 -12.79
CA GLU A 43 11.97 2.20 -14.02
C GLU A 43 12.92 1.01 -14.19
N ARG A 44 12.56 0.07 -15.06
CA ARG A 44 13.29 -1.20 -15.25
C ARG A 44 14.38 -1.11 -16.31
#